data_AF-A0A560FM58-F1
#
_entry.id   AF-A0A560FM58-F1
#
_cell.length_a   1.000
_cell.length_b   1.000
_cell.length_c   1.000
_cell.angle_alpha   90.00
_cell.angle_beta   90.00
_cell.angle_gamma   90.00
#
_symmetry.space_group_name_H-M   'P 1'
#
loop_
_entity.id
_entity.type
_entity.pdbx_description
1 polymer ?
#
loop_
_entity_poly.entity_id
_entity_poly.type
_entity_poly.pdbx_seq_one_letter_code
_entity_poly.pdbx_strand_id
1 'polypeptide(L)'
;MTVEQSLPSTPSPGPMVNIFAYGFAIVPLFAAALEQVLMRRPGLWSKDALQIANMASGVGYLVLAGFDRNVIRPFLDRAGRNFTVLWIFLPPAYLWRRATCLGLTRTATWLWCLGFALSIALSAALSR
;
A
#
# COMPACT_ATOMS: atom_id res chain seq x y z
N MET A 1 -23.34 -30.52 -33.39
CA MET A 1 -22.85 -29.13 -33.34
C MET A 1 -22.93 -28.68 -31.88
N THR A 2 -21.82 -28.71 -31.17
CA THR A 2 -21.72 -28.22 -29.79
C THR A 2 -21.30 -26.76 -29.82
N VAL A 3 -22.14 -25.88 -29.28
CA VAL A 3 -21.85 -24.45 -29.13
C VAL A 3 -20.83 -24.31 -28.02
N GLU A 4 -19.60 -23.92 -28.34
CA GLU A 4 -18.63 -23.46 -27.35
C GLU A 4 -19.21 -22.21 -26.69
N GLN A 5 -19.71 -22.36 -25.46
CA GLN A 5 -20.01 -21.24 -24.58
C GLN A 5 -18.68 -20.57 -24.21
N SER A 6 -18.35 -19.51 -24.93
CA SER A 6 -17.31 -18.57 -24.55
C SER A 6 -17.68 -18.00 -23.17
N LEU A 7 -16.89 -18.39 -22.16
CA LEU A 7 -16.95 -17.81 -20.82
C LEU A 7 -16.88 -16.27 -20.96
N PRO A 8 -17.76 -15.51 -20.29
CA PRO A 8 -17.67 -14.06 -20.32
C PRO A 8 -16.30 -13.67 -19.76
N SER A 9 -15.46 -13.10 -20.63
CA SER A 9 -14.17 -12.57 -20.24
C SER A 9 -14.40 -11.48 -19.21
N THR A 10 -14.23 -11.82 -17.93
CA THR A 10 -14.30 -10.88 -16.82
C THR A 10 -13.44 -9.68 -17.19
N PRO A 11 -13.99 -8.45 -17.20
CA PRO A 11 -13.22 -7.28 -17.59
C PRO A 11 -11.99 -7.21 -16.69
N SER A 12 -10.81 -7.37 -17.29
CA SER A 12 -9.54 -7.22 -16.57
C SER A 12 -9.55 -5.82 -15.97
N PRO A 13 -9.54 -5.67 -14.63
CA PRO A 13 -9.50 -4.37 -14.01
C PRO A 13 -8.26 -3.64 -14.54
N GLY A 14 -8.52 -2.57 -15.30
CA GLY A 14 -7.48 -1.88 -16.05
C GLY A 14 -6.31 -1.43 -15.16
N PRO A 15 -5.12 -1.20 -15.74
CA PRO A 15 -3.88 -0.94 -15.00
C PRO A 15 -3.99 0.21 -13.98
N MET A 16 -4.86 1.20 -14.21
CA MET A 16 -5.12 2.30 -13.27
C MET A 16 -5.71 1.85 -11.93
N VAL A 17 -6.45 0.74 -11.88
CA VAL A 17 -7.04 0.22 -10.63
C VAL A 17 -5.97 -0.29 -9.68
N ASN A 18 -4.77 -0.65 -10.15
CA ASN A 18 -3.70 -1.13 -9.28
C ASN A 18 -2.69 -0.07 -8.86
N ILE A 19 -2.72 1.14 -9.44
CA ILE A 19 -1.72 2.17 -9.17
C ILE A 19 -1.67 2.53 -7.68
N PHE A 20 -2.83 2.62 -7.02
CA PHE A 20 -2.91 2.89 -5.59
C PHE A 20 -2.41 1.72 -4.75
N ALA A 21 -2.69 0.48 -5.13
CA ALA A 21 -2.20 -0.70 -4.40
C ALA A 21 -0.66 -0.80 -4.46
N TYR A 22 -0.06 -0.54 -5.62
CA TYR A 22 1.40 -0.47 -5.75
C TYR A 22 1.99 0.77 -5.07
N GLY A 23 1.28 1.90 -5.12
CA GLY A 23 1.64 3.11 -4.39
C GLY A 23 1.75 2.86 -2.88
N PHE A 24 0.79 2.13 -2.30
CA PHE A 24 0.86 1.66 -0.91
C PHE A 24 2.06 0.74 -0.69
N ALA A 25 2.28 -0.23 -1.59
CA ALA A 25 3.34 -1.24 -1.45
C ALA A 25 4.75 -0.66 -1.41
N ILE A 26 5.00 0.49 -2.05
CA ILE A 26 6.32 1.11 -2.11
C ILE A 26 6.60 2.09 -0.96
N VAL A 27 5.59 2.51 -0.18
CA VAL A 27 5.76 3.47 0.93
C VAL A 27 6.86 3.05 1.91
N PRO A 28 6.98 1.78 2.36
CA PRO A 28 8.06 1.40 3.29
C PRO A 28 9.46 1.64 2.72
N LEU A 29 9.65 1.49 1.41
CA LEU A 29 10.93 1.74 0.75
C LEU A 29 11.24 3.24 0.69
N PHE A 30 10.24 4.07 0.39
CA PHE A 30 10.38 5.53 0.46
C PHE A 30 10.69 6.01 1.88
N ALA A 31 10.06 5.41 2.89
CA ALA A 31 10.32 5.70 4.29
C ALA A 31 11.79 5.44 4.65
N ALA A 32 12.30 4.27 4.27
CA ALA A 32 13.69 3.89 4.52
C ALA A 32 14.67 4.81 3.79
N ALA A 33 14.39 5.14 2.53
CA ALA A 33 15.22 6.07 1.77
C ALA A 33 15.24 7.48 2.40
N LEU A 34 14.08 7.97 2.84
CA LEU A 34 13.94 9.25 3.51
C LEU A 34 14.70 9.28 4.84
N GLU A 35 14.53 8.25 5.67
CA GLU A 35 15.28 8.07 6.92
C GLU A 35 16.80 8.17 6.68
N GLN A 36 17.31 7.45 5.67
CA GLN A 36 18.74 7.47 5.31
C GLN A 36 19.22 8.84 4.83
N VAL A 37 18.40 9.56 4.07
CA VAL A 37 18.72 10.93 3.64
C VAL A 37 18.75 11.88 4.82
N LEU A 38 17.82 11.73 5.77
CA LEU A 38 17.73 12.56 6.98
C LEU A 38 18.89 12.29 7.94
N MET A 39 19.32 11.03 8.10
CA MET A 39 20.48 10.68 8.93
C MET A 39 21.79 11.30 8.44
N ARG A 40 21.89 11.68 7.16
CA ARG A 40 23.06 12.38 6.60
C ARG A 40 23.05 13.88 6.90
N ARG A 41 21.98 14.43 7.49
CA ARG A 41 21.88 15.86 7.80
C ARG A 41 22.57 16.15 9.14
N PRO A 42 23.56 17.06 9.17
CA PRO A 42 24.19 17.45 10.42
C PRO A 42 23.15 18.11 11.35
N GLY A 43 23.12 17.65 12.61
CA GLY A 43 22.22 18.16 13.65
C GLY A 43 20.93 17.37 13.86
N LEU A 44 20.67 16.31 13.08
CA LEU A 44 19.46 15.48 13.20
C LEU A 44 19.81 14.13 13.82
N TRP A 45 19.15 13.77 14.93
CA TRP A 45 19.41 12.51 15.62
C TRP A 45 18.69 11.37 14.90
N SER A 46 19.21 10.14 14.98
CA SER A 46 18.63 8.95 14.33
C SER A 46 17.16 8.73 14.71
N LYS A 47 16.79 9.03 15.95
CA LYS A 47 15.40 8.92 16.43
C LYS A 47 14.46 9.91 15.73
N ASP A 48 14.93 11.14 15.51
CA ASP A 48 14.13 12.18 14.84
C ASP A 48 13.96 11.85 13.36
N ALA A 49 15.02 11.35 12.70
CA ALA A 49 14.97 10.91 11.31
C ALA A 49 13.94 9.79 11.10
N LEU A 50 13.94 8.79 12.00
CA LEU A 50 12.96 7.71 11.99
C LEU A 50 11.53 8.21 12.25
N GLN A 51 11.35 9.12 13.21
CA GLN A 51 10.03 9.68 13.51
C GLN A 51 9.48 10.47 12.32
N ILE A 52 10.31 11.31 11.68
CA ILE A 52 9.93 12.06 10.48
C ILE A 52 9.57 11.12 9.33
N ALA A 53 10.38 10.08 9.09
CA ALA A 53 10.10 9.09 8.05
C ALA A 53 8.78 8.33 8.29
N ASN A 54 8.48 7.97 9.53
CA ASN A 54 7.22 7.34 9.92
C ASN A 54 6.01 8.27 9.76
N MET A 55 6.13 9.55 10.16
CA MET A 55 5.07 10.54 9.96
C MET A 55 4.80 10.78 8.47
N ALA A 56 5.86 10.95 7.67
CA ALA A 56 5.74 11.09 6.21
C ALA A 56 5.05 9.89 5.58
N SER A 57 5.37 8.67 6.03
CA SER A 57 4.72 7.43 5.58
C SER A 57 3.24 7.40 5.93
N GLY A 58 2.88 7.77 7.17
CA GLY A 58 1.49 7.86 7.63
C GLY A 58 0.67 8.83 6.78
N VAL A 59 1.22 10.03 6.50
CA VAL A 59 0.59 11.01 5.60
C VAL A 59 0.45 10.44 4.19
N GLY A 60 1.49 9.79 3.66
CA GLY A 60 1.46 9.12 2.35
C GLY A 60 0.33 8.10 2.23
N TYR A 61 0.16 7.24 3.24
CA TYR A 61 -0.94 6.28 3.27
C TYR A 61 -2.32 6.95 3.32
N LEU A 62 -2.49 8.02 4.11
CA LEU A 62 -3.76 8.77 4.17
C LEU A 62 -4.12 9.39 2.82
N VAL A 63 -3.14 10.00 2.15
CA VAL A 63 -3.31 10.62 0.82
C VAL A 63 -3.68 9.56 -0.22
N LEU A 64 -2.93 8.45 -0.26
CA LEU A 64 -3.20 7.35 -1.18
C LEU A 64 -4.58 6.72 -0.93
N ALA A 65 -4.95 6.48 0.34
CA ALA A 65 -6.28 6.00 0.71
C ALA A 65 -7.38 6.97 0.31
N GLY A 66 -7.15 8.28 0.47
CA GLY A 66 -8.07 9.32 0.06
C GLY A 66 -8.37 9.28 -1.44
N PHE A 67 -7.33 9.10 -2.27
CA PHE A 67 -7.51 8.96 -3.71
C PHE A 67 -8.15 7.62 -4.10
N ASP A 68 -7.69 6.52 -3.49
CA ASP A 68 -8.20 5.17 -3.76
C ASP A 68 -9.66 4.99 -3.33
N ARG A 69 -10.15 5.79 -2.37
CA ARG A 69 -11.54 5.78 -1.91
C ARG A 69 -12.52 5.83 -3.07
N ASN A 70 -12.28 6.66 -4.07
CA ASN A 70 -13.18 6.82 -5.21
C ASN A 70 -13.24 5.56 -6.08
N VAL A 71 -12.17 4.77 -6.12
CA VAL A 71 -12.08 3.52 -6.89
C VAL A 71 -12.80 2.38 -6.17
N ILE A 72 -12.63 2.27 -4.85
CA ILE A 72 -13.14 1.13 -4.08
C ILE A 72 -14.56 1.33 -3.53
N ARG A 73 -15.03 2.58 -3.40
CA ARG A 73 -16.33 2.91 -2.80
C ARG A 73 -17.52 2.18 -3.45
N PRO A 74 -17.65 2.12 -4.79
CA PRO A 74 -18.77 1.39 -5.40
C PRO A 74 -18.81 -0.11 -5.05
N PHE A 75 -17.64 -0.72 -4.86
CA PHE A 75 -17.52 -2.13 -4.49
C PHE A 75 -17.82 -2.36 -3.01
N LEU A 76 -17.39 -1.44 -2.16
CA LEU A 76 -17.69 -1.45 -0.73
C LEU A 76 -19.19 -1.27 -0.48
N ASP A 77 -19.83 -0.36 -1.20
CA ASP A 77 -21.28 -0.11 -1.12
C ASP A 77 -22.06 -1.37 -1.55
N ARG A 78 -21.67 -2.02 -2.66
CA ARG A 78 -22.26 -3.32 -3.08
C ARG A 78 -22.05 -4.45 -2.07
N ALA A 79 -20.92 -4.44 -1.36
CA ALA A 79 -20.62 -5.42 -0.34
C ALA A 79 -21.28 -5.11 1.02
N GLY A 80 -22.02 -4.00 1.15
CA GLY A 80 -22.62 -3.56 2.41
C GLY A 80 -21.57 -3.22 3.48
N ARG A 81 -20.38 -2.77 3.06
CA ARG A 81 -19.22 -2.56 3.95
C ARG A 81 -18.79 -1.10 3.95
N ASN A 82 -18.50 -0.56 5.14
CA ASN A 82 -17.98 0.79 5.26
C ASN A 82 -16.46 0.85 5.03
N PHE A 83 -16.03 1.94 4.40
CA PHE A 83 -14.62 2.36 4.37
C PHE A 83 -14.28 3.01 5.72
N THR A 84 -13.59 2.29 6.59
CA THR A 84 -13.14 2.84 7.88
C THR A 84 -11.70 3.32 7.76
N VAL A 85 -11.42 4.56 8.19
CA VAL A 85 -10.05 5.12 8.25
C VAL A 85 -9.10 4.23 9.06
N LEU A 86 -9.61 3.47 10.03
CA LEU A 86 -8.85 2.52 10.83
C LEU A 86 -8.07 1.49 10.00
N TRP A 87 -8.55 1.11 8.81
CA TRP A 87 -7.86 0.15 7.95
C TRP A 87 -6.54 0.69 7.39
N ILE A 88 -6.39 2.01 7.29
CA ILE A 88 -5.19 2.67 6.74
C ILE A 88 -3.99 2.49 7.70
N PHE A 89 -4.25 2.34 9.00
CA PHE A 89 -3.21 2.04 10.00
C PHE A 89 -2.74 0.58 9.97
N LEU A 90 -3.40 -0.28 9.19
CA LEU A 90 -2.97 -1.64 8.90
C LEU A 90 -2.88 -1.84 7.38
N PRO A 91 -1.87 -1.21 6.72
CA PRO A 91 -1.71 -1.27 5.26
C PRO A 91 -1.81 -2.67 4.63
N PRO A 92 -1.24 -3.76 5.19
CA PRO A 92 -1.38 -5.08 4.58
C PRO A 92 -2.82 -5.59 4.65
N ALA A 93 -3.53 -5.35 5.76
CA ALA A 93 -4.94 -5.74 5.89
C ALA A 93 -5.83 -4.94 4.92
N TYR A 94 -5.52 -3.65 4.74
CA TYR A 94 -6.16 -2.80 3.75
C TYR A 94 -6.01 -3.35 2.33
N LEU A 95 -4.76 -3.61 1.90
CA LEU A 95 -4.46 -4.13 0.56
C LEU A 95 -5.10 -5.48 0.30
N TRP A 96 -5.13 -6.36 1.31
CA TRP A 96 -5.75 -7.67 1.21
C TRP A 96 -7.26 -7.58 1.01
N ARG A 97 -7.92 -6.74 1.80
CA ARG A 97 -9.36 -6.51 1.71
C ARG A 97 -9.71 -5.85 0.38
N ARG A 98 -8.95 -4.85 -0.03
CA ARG A 98 -9.07 -4.20 -1.33
C ARG A 98 -8.99 -5.20 -2.48
N ALA A 99 -7.96 -6.06 -2.47
CA ALA A 99 -7.80 -7.09 -3.50
C ALA A 99 -9.00 -8.03 -3.54
N THR A 100 -9.50 -8.44 -2.36
CA THR A 100 -10.69 -9.30 -2.26
C THR A 100 -11.95 -8.61 -2.79
N CYS A 101 -12.18 -7.33 -2.45
CA CYS A 101 -13.35 -6.57 -2.93
C CYS A 101 -13.35 -6.35 -4.46
N LEU A 102 -12.16 -6.24 -5.06
CA LEU A 102 -11.99 -5.97 -6.48
C LEU A 102 -11.73 -7.24 -7.32
N GLY A 103 -11.67 -8.43 -6.70
CA GLY A 103 -11.33 -9.69 -7.37
C GLY A 103 -9.90 -9.72 -7.94
N LEU A 104 -8.98 -8.97 -7.32
CA LEU A 104 -7.59 -8.82 -7.74
C LEU A 104 -6.66 -9.80 -7.02
N THR A 105 -5.48 -10.01 -7.60
CA THR A 105 -4.39 -10.74 -6.93
C THR A 105 -3.88 -9.97 -5.72
N ARG A 106 -3.38 -10.71 -4.72
CA ARG A 106 -2.90 -10.15 -3.45
C ARG A 106 -1.43 -9.71 -3.50
N THR A 107 -0.85 -9.61 -4.70
CA THR A 107 0.57 -9.32 -4.94
C THR A 107 1.02 -8.05 -4.23
N ALA A 108 0.24 -6.97 -4.29
CA ALA A 108 0.58 -5.72 -3.60
C ALA A 108 0.68 -5.86 -2.08
N THR A 109 -0.11 -6.76 -1.47
CA THR A 109 -0.01 -7.02 -0.01
C THR A 109 1.32 -7.67 0.32
N TRP A 110 1.74 -8.66 -0.47
CA TRP A 110 3.02 -9.33 -0.28
C TRP A 110 4.21 -8.40 -0.54
N LEU A 111 4.14 -7.58 -1.57
CA LEU A 111 5.15 -6.56 -1.87
C LEU A 111 5.29 -5.55 -0.72
N TRP A 112 4.17 -5.14 -0.12
CA TRP A 112 4.20 -4.28 1.07
C TRP A 112 4.93 -4.97 2.23
N CYS A 113 4.57 -6.21 2.56
CA CYS A 113 5.21 -6.96 3.64
C CYS A 113 6.72 -7.14 3.40
N LEU A 114 7.11 -7.46 2.17
CA LEU A 114 8.50 -7.61 1.77
C LEU A 114 9.26 -6.27 1.86
N GLY A 115 8.67 -5.19 1.35
CA GLY A 115 9.24 -3.84 1.44
C GLY A 115 9.42 -3.38 2.88
N PHE A 116 8.47 -3.68 3.76
CA PHE A 116 8.55 -3.37 5.19
C PHE A 116 9.63 -4.19 5.91
N ALA A 117 9.74 -5.49 5.62
CA ALA A 117 10.82 -6.32 6.17
C ALA A 117 12.20 -5.80 5.71
N LEU A 118 12.32 -5.44 4.43
CA LEU A 118 13.54 -4.86 3.87
C LEU A 118 13.87 -3.49 4.50
N SER A 119 12.88 -2.62 4.74
CA SER A 119 13.13 -1.33 5.38
C SER A 119 13.66 -1.47 6.80
N ILE A 120 13.12 -2.42 7.57
CA ILE A 120 13.63 -2.74 8.91
C ILE A 120 15.05 -3.28 8.84
N ALA A 121 15.31 -4.24 7.95
CA ALA A 121 16.63 -4.82 7.78
C ALA A 121 17.68 -3.76 7.39
N LEU A 122 17.30 -2.83 6.51
CA LEU A 122 18.16 -1.73 6.07
C LEU A 122 18.46 -0.75 7.21
N SER A 123 17.44 -0.31 7.95
CA SER A 123 17.62 0.60 9.10
C SER A 123 18.49 -0.07 10.18
N ALA A 124 18.28 -1.36 10.46
CA ALA A 124 19.09 -2.11 11.41
C ALA A 124 20.54 -2.32 10.95
N ALA A 125 20.79 -2.49 9.65
CA ALA A 125 22.14 -2.68 9.11
C ALA A 125 22.94 -1.37 9.08
N LEU A 126 22.29 -0.25 8.81
CA LEU A 126 22.94 1.06 8.64
C LEU A 126 23.01 1.89 9.93
N SER A 127 22.32 1.46 10.99
CA SER A 127 22.40 2.07 12.33
C SER A 127 23.47 1.41 13.23
N ARG A 128 24.28 0.49 12.70
CA ARG A 128 25.45 -0.09 13.35
C ARG A 128 26.71 0.67 12.97
#